data_AF-A0A170YE33-F1
#
_entry.id   AF-A0A170YE33-F1
#
_cell.length_a   1.000
_cell.length_b   1.000
_cell.length_c   1.000
_cell.angle_alpha   90.00
_cell.angle_beta   90.00
_cell.angle_gamma   90.00
#
_symmetry.space_group_name_H-M   'P 1'
#
loop_
_entity.id
_entity.type
_entity.pdbx_description
1 polymer ?
#
loop_
_entity_poly.entity_id
_entity_poly.type
_entity_poly.pdbx_seq_one_letter_code
_entity_poly.pdbx_strand_id
1 'polypeptide(L)'
;MLMFYSNKRISKWGFWHKKGKWPFCITVGLSIGLVIYALFLTLFIISGSYLSVARMIGATLAIALGGTVIGWMAWYENEEKYEHWLKSQKKK
;
A
#
# COMPACT_ATOMS: atom_id res chain seq x y z
N MET A 1 -2.41 -2.12 -7.85
CA MET A 1 -1.85 -2.88 -6.71
C MET A 1 -2.12 -2.04 -5.47
N LEU A 2 -3.26 -2.13 -4.80
CA LEU A 2 -3.63 -3.16 -3.83
C LEU A 2 -5.14 -3.09 -3.64
N MET A 3 -5.86 -4.09 -4.14
CA MET A 3 -7.25 -4.32 -3.77
C MET A 3 -7.43 -5.83 -3.72
N PHE A 4 -7.43 -6.38 -2.50
CA PHE A 4 -7.80 -7.76 -2.20
C PHE A 4 -9.32 -7.92 -2.41
N TYR A 5 -9.82 -7.59 -3.61
CA TYR A 5 -11.24 -7.48 -3.92
C TYR A 5 -11.90 -8.80 -4.35
N SER A 6 -11.17 -9.92 -4.22
CA SER A 6 -11.67 -11.23 -4.62
C SER A 6 -11.70 -12.15 -3.41
N ASN A 7 -12.81 -12.86 -3.21
CA ASN A 7 -12.99 -13.90 -2.17
C ASN A 7 -11.81 -14.90 -2.12
N LYS A 8 -11.10 -15.12 -3.25
CA LYS A 8 -9.90 -15.98 -3.30
C LYS A 8 -8.68 -15.41 -2.58
N ARG A 9 -8.65 -14.09 -2.33
CA ARG A 9 -7.51 -13.37 -1.76
C ARG A 9 -7.74 -12.88 -0.32
N ILE A 10 -8.97 -12.96 0.20
CA ILE A 10 -9.29 -12.63 1.61
C ILE A 10 -8.62 -13.61 2.58
N SER A 11 -8.37 -14.85 2.18
CA SER A 11 -7.63 -15.84 2.99
C SER A 11 -6.19 -15.39 3.27
N LYS A 12 -5.58 -14.62 2.35
CA LYS A 12 -4.26 -14.02 2.52
C LYS A 12 -4.27 -12.79 3.45
N TRP A 13 -5.45 -12.21 3.71
CA TRP A 13 -5.59 -11.11 4.67
C TRP A 13 -5.26 -11.55 6.11
N GLY A 14 -5.53 -12.82 6.46
CA GLY A 14 -5.19 -13.36 7.77
C GLY A 14 -3.71 -13.20 8.16
N PHE A 15 -2.79 -13.22 7.18
CA PHE A 15 -1.38 -12.93 7.40
C PHE A 15 -1.14 -11.48 7.85
N TRP A 16 -1.78 -10.52 7.19
CA TRP A 16 -1.67 -9.10 7.51
C TRP A 16 -2.38 -8.77 8.82
N HIS A 17 -3.59 -9.31 9.02
CA HIS A 17 -4.34 -9.21 10.27
C HIS A 17 -3.47 -9.65 11.48
N LYS A 18 -2.77 -10.79 11.39
CA LYS A 18 -1.87 -11.28 12.44
C LYS A 18 -0.65 -10.38 12.70
N LYS A 19 -0.11 -9.73 11.65
CA LYS A 19 1.03 -8.81 11.78
C LYS A 19 0.63 -7.44 12.34
N GLY A 20 -0.63 -7.07 12.22
CA GLY A 20 -1.17 -5.82 12.71
C GLY A 20 -1.11 -4.68 11.68
N LYS A 21 -1.76 -3.58 12.08
CA LYS A 21 -2.08 -2.42 11.23
C LYS A 21 -0.84 -1.66 10.73
N TRP A 22 0.09 -1.37 11.62
CA TRP A 22 1.27 -0.54 11.32
C TRP A 22 2.18 -1.16 10.24
N PRO A 23 2.57 -2.44 10.31
CA PRO A 23 3.38 -3.06 9.26
C PRO A 23 2.71 -3.05 7.88
N PHE A 24 1.39 -3.25 7.82
CA PHE A 24 0.65 -3.16 6.56
C PHE A 24 0.72 -1.75 5.98
N CYS A 25 0.39 -0.74 6.78
CA CYS A 25 0.34 0.65 6.32
C CYS A 25 1.71 1.15 5.85
N ILE A 26 2.78 0.81 6.58
CA ILE A 26 4.16 1.12 6.19
C ILE A 26 4.51 0.43 4.86
N THR A 27 4.14 -0.84 4.70
CA THR A 27 4.40 -1.57 3.45
C THR A 27 3.66 -0.94 2.27
N VAL A 28 2.41 -0.51 2.47
CA VAL A 28 1.61 0.20 1.44
C VAL A 28 2.29 1.52 1.07
N GLY A 29 2.64 2.33 2.06
CA GLY A 29 3.31 3.62 1.86
C GLY A 29 4.64 3.47 1.11
N LEU A 30 5.49 2.53 1.55
CA LEU A 30 6.76 2.23 0.88
C LEU A 30 6.56 1.71 -0.54
N SER A 31 5.56 0.86 -0.78
CA SER A 31 5.28 0.33 -2.12
C SER A 31 4.88 1.45 -3.08
N ILE A 32 4.01 2.36 -2.64
CA ILE A 32 3.61 3.53 -3.44
C ILE A 32 4.81 4.45 -3.66
N GLY A 33 5.57 4.75 -2.60
CA GLY A 33 6.78 5.56 -2.69
C GLY A 33 7.79 5.01 -3.70
N LEU A 34 8.06 3.70 -3.67
CA LEU A 34 8.98 3.04 -4.60
C LEU A 34 8.51 3.14 -6.06
N VAL A 35 7.22 2.95 -6.33
CA VAL A 35 6.66 3.08 -7.68
C VAL A 35 6.84 4.51 -8.20
N ILE A 36 6.54 5.50 -7.36
CA ILE A 36 6.69 6.91 -7.73
C ILE A 36 8.16 7.30 -7.91
N TYR A 37 9.05 6.78 -7.07
CA TYR A 37 10.49 6.98 -7.23
C TYR A 37 10.99 6.41 -8.56
N ALA A 38 10.56 5.20 -8.92
CA ALA A 38 10.89 4.60 -10.21
C ALA A 38 10.35 5.43 -11.40
N LEU A 39 9.14 6.00 -11.27
CA LEU A 39 8.60 6.92 -12.26
C LEU A 39 9.44 8.20 -12.37
N PHE A 40 9.86 8.79 -11.25
CA PHE A 40 10.75 9.95 -11.26
C PHE A 40 12.10 9.65 -11.92
N LEU A 41 12.70 8.48 -11.65
CA LEU A 41 13.93 8.06 -12.32
C LEU A 41 13.73 7.86 -13.82
N THR A 42 12.61 7.28 -14.23
CA THR A 42 12.30 7.07 -15.65
C THR A 42 12.13 8.41 -16.36
N LEU A 43 11.40 9.35 -15.75
CA LEU A 43 11.25 10.71 -16.29
C LEU A 43 12.58 11.48 -16.32
N PHE A 44 13.43 11.31 -15.32
CA PHE A 44 14.78 11.89 -15.29
C PHE A 44 15.60 11.44 -16.49
N ILE A 45 15.63 10.14 -16.77
CA ILE A 45 16.38 9.55 -17.89
C ILE A 45 15.86 10.08 -19.24
N ILE A 46 14.53 10.19 -19.39
CA ILE A 46 13.92 10.59 -20.68
C ILE A 46 14.02 12.10 -20.92
N SER A 47 13.75 12.91 -19.90
CA SER A 47 13.65 14.38 -20.05
C SER A 47 14.98 15.12 -19.91
N GLY A 48 16.03 14.46 -19.39
CA GLY A 48 17.28 15.12 -19.03
C GLY A 48 17.13 16.18 -17.93
N SER A 49 15.99 16.17 -17.22
CA SER A 49 15.63 17.16 -16.20
C SER A 49 16.52 17.04 -14.96
N TYR A 50 17.27 18.08 -14.63
CA TYR A 50 18.10 18.13 -13.41
C TYR A 50 17.29 18.48 -12.15
N LEU A 51 16.14 17.84 -11.93
CA LEU A 51 15.51 17.93 -10.61
C LEU A 51 16.53 17.40 -9.59
N SER A 52 16.92 18.22 -8.61
CA SER A 52 17.94 17.79 -7.67
C SER A 52 17.51 16.50 -6.98
N VAL A 53 18.43 15.55 -6.84
CA VAL A 53 18.16 14.24 -6.23
C VAL A 53 17.50 14.41 -4.85
N ALA A 54 17.89 15.44 -4.11
CA ALA A 54 17.27 15.83 -2.84
C ALA A 54 15.75 16.13 -2.95
N ARG A 55 15.30 16.81 -4.01
CA ARG A 55 13.87 17.08 -4.24
C ARG A 55 13.11 15.82 -4.61
N MET A 56 13.70 14.92 -5.39
CA MET A 56 13.07 13.63 -5.72
C MET A 56 12.89 12.76 -4.48
N ILE A 57 13.92 12.68 -3.64
CA ILE A 57 13.87 11.94 -2.37
C ILE A 57 12.82 12.56 -1.43
N GLY A 58 12.82 13.89 -1.28
CA GLY A 58 11.84 14.60 -0.46
C GLY A 58 10.40 14.37 -0.93
N ALA A 59 10.13 14.48 -2.24
CA ALA A 59 8.81 14.22 -2.81
C ALA A 59 8.38 12.76 -2.64
N THR A 60 9.31 11.81 -2.84
CA THR A 60 9.07 10.38 -2.65
C THR A 60 8.70 10.07 -1.20
N LEU A 61 9.41 10.63 -0.24
CA LEU A 61 9.12 10.48 1.19
C LEU A 61 7.75 11.04 1.56
N ALA A 62 7.42 12.24 1.08
CA ALA A 62 6.11 12.85 1.32
C ALA A 62 4.97 11.98 0.77
N ILE A 63 5.15 11.41 -0.44
CA ILE A 63 4.17 10.51 -1.05
C ILE A 63 4.11 9.16 -0.34
N ALA A 64 5.22 8.62 0.14
CA ALA A 64 5.23 7.39 0.93
C ALA A 64 4.47 7.57 2.27
N LEU A 65 4.62 8.73 2.92
CA LEU A 65 3.85 9.08 4.11
C LEU A 65 2.35 9.21 3.77
N GLY A 66 2.00 9.87 2.67
CA GLY A 66 0.62 9.93 2.18
C GLY A 66 0.03 8.54 1.87
N GLY A 67 0.83 7.66 1.25
CA GLY A 67 0.46 6.27 0.99
C GLY A 67 0.24 5.46 2.26
N THR A 68 0.90 5.81 3.36
CA THR A 68 0.68 5.19 4.68
C THR A 68 -0.72 5.51 5.21
N VAL A 69 -1.22 6.74 5.00
CA VAL A 69 -2.58 7.14 5.37
C VAL A 69 -3.62 6.39 4.53
N ILE A 70 -3.37 6.23 3.22
CA ILE A 70 -4.20 5.41 2.33
C ILE A 70 -4.22 3.94 2.80
N GLY A 71 -3.07 3.41 3.20
CA GLY A 71 -2.95 2.09 3.80
C GLY A 71 -3.80 1.94 5.06
N TRP A 72 -3.98 3.03 5.81
CA TRP A 72 -4.83 3.05 7.01
C TRP A 72 -6.31 2.89 6.68
N MET A 73 -6.80 3.62 5.68
CA MET A 73 -8.18 3.47 5.19
C MET A 73 -8.41 2.06 4.63
N ALA A 74 -7.46 1.57 3.83
CA ALA A 74 -7.53 0.23 3.26
C ALA A 74 -7.50 -0.88 4.33
N TRP A 75 -6.85 -0.65 5.48
CA TRP A 75 -6.85 -1.61 6.57
C TRP A 75 -8.26 -1.83 7.13
N TYR A 76 -8.97 -0.74 7.44
CA TYR A 76 -10.32 -0.83 8.02
C TYR A 76 -11.31 -1.50 7.06
N GLU A 77 -11.30 -1.12 5.79
CA GLU A 77 -12.18 -1.73 4.79
C GLU A 77 -11.91 -3.25 4.64
N ASN A 78 -10.65 -3.67 4.77
CA ASN A 78 -10.30 -5.10 4.68
C ASN A 78 -10.61 -5.87 5.97
N GLU A 79 -10.52 -5.25 7.15
CA GLU A 79 -10.95 -5.84 8.42
C GLU A 79 -12.44 -6.19 8.39
N GLU A 80 -13.30 -5.24 8.01
CA GLU A 80 -14.75 -5.47 7.94
C GLU A 80 -15.07 -6.65 7.03
N LYS A 81 -14.49 -6.66 5.82
CA LYS A 81 -14.68 -7.76 4.85
C LYS A 81 -14.15 -9.10 5.36
N TYR A 82 -13.04 -9.09 6.09
CA TYR A 82 -12.48 -10.32 6.67
C TYR A 82 -13.38 -10.87 7.79
N GLU A 83 -13.96 -10.03 8.63
CA GLU A 83 -14.93 -10.45 9.63
C GLU A 83 -16.20 -11.05 9.00
N HIS A 84 -16.71 -10.42 7.94
CA HIS A 84 -17.85 -10.95 7.19
C HIS A 84 -17.52 -12.32 6.57
N TRP A 85 -16.32 -12.48 6.02
CA TRP A 85 -15.86 -13.76 5.49
C TRP A 85 -15.74 -14.83 6.58
N LEU A 86 -15.16 -14.51 7.75
CA LEU A 86 -15.09 -15.44 8.89
C LEU A 86 -16.47 -15.90 9.36
N LYS A 87 -17.45 -14.99 9.42
CA LYS A 87 -18.85 -15.34 9.75
C LYS A 87 -19.47 -16.28 8.71
N SER A 88 -19.17 -16.09 7.42
CA SER A 88 -19.66 -16.98 6.35
C SER A 88 -19.06 -18.39 6.40
N GLN A 89 -17.83 -18.55 6.90
CA GLN A 89 -17.19 -19.86 7.05
C GLN A 89 -17.77 -20.65 8.21
N LYS A 90 -18.16 -19.98 9.32
CA LYS A 90 -18.77 -20.63 10.50
C LYS A 90 -20.20 -21.13 10.30
N LYS A 91 -20.88 -20.69 9.24
CA LYS A 91 -22.26 -21.11 8.89
C LYS A 91 -22.29 -22.31 7.93
N LYS A 92 -21.14 -22.77 7.45
CA LYS A 92 -20.97 -24.01 6.69
C LYS A 92 -20.51 -25.12 7.62
#